data_AF-A0A8J7RNY4-F1
#
_entry.id   AF-A0A8J7RNY4-F1
#
_cell.length_a   1.000
_cell.length_b   1.000
_cell.length_c   1.000
_cell.angle_alpha   90.00
_cell.angle_beta   90.00
_cell.angle_gamma   90.00
#
_symmetry.space_group_name_H-M   'P 1'
#
loop_
_entity.id
_entity.type
_entity.pdbx_description
1 polymer ?
#
loop_
_entity_poly.entity_id
_entity_poly.type
_entity_poly.pdbx_seq_one_letter_code
_entity_poly.pdbx_strand_id
1 'polypeptide(L)'
;MKKDYSDYKPTKNEIYNLNRSDRENVRLKYFYNYARFSKDDKRIHITVDEGNEYFSMNHLIEEYTGEEITVKNFADDTELPEYIERNKKQRDVFASRFQIDFEGAEYRETQYLWDKDTGFPKWPFNNVLSGARINLQYGEGILDFIYADFKSPIQEQLKSIEIENLLYKFAQQEGVRKEKSPIHKDEPEKIYSQLQERVEEYYEYSETIINIKDIVYASLYSAICPPVFKKRGDKKKQTLWYGNYLLRLQQEYREMIEFCFDEDYYPEALANRLPSERFYIYRSLKGLSPFLERTEEVAFSNTMSGKEMPYGMDIEGLKERFSQSSVPNDAHKALAEKFGTTPEKIVALINLPHFISRQYVFGSVAEILEMEFTKMLEHNVRFRKCKRCGKYFIMKGNYDTNYCDRIAEGETRNCQDLAAQENYKKKMADNAAIPLYQKYYKRYAARVRVRQIKEPDFKKWKYQAMTKRDECSDGNITLAEFEAWLEASFPNRKKKE
;
A
#
# COMPACT_ATOMS: atom_id res chain seq x y z
N MET A 1 31.08 -35.39 -10.05
CA MET A 1 31.22 -35.24 -8.58
C MET A 1 30.12 -34.32 -8.09
N LYS A 2 29.24 -34.78 -7.19
CA LYS A 2 28.43 -33.85 -6.39
C LYS A 2 29.42 -33.03 -5.56
N LYS A 3 29.31 -31.70 -5.58
CA LYS A 3 30.16 -30.85 -4.74
C LYS A 3 29.87 -31.20 -3.28
N ASP A 4 30.92 -31.50 -2.52
CA ASP A 4 30.82 -31.72 -1.09
C ASP A 4 30.77 -30.35 -0.40
N TYR A 5 29.70 -30.11 0.33
CA TYR A 5 29.42 -28.85 1.03
C TYR A 5 29.29 -29.06 2.54
N SER A 6 29.74 -30.20 3.09
CA SER A 6 29.60 -30.53 4.51
C SER A 6 30.18 -29.46 5.45
N ASP A 7 31.22 -28.74 5.02
CA ASP A 7 31.88 -27.69 5.80
C ASP A 7 31.43 -26.26 5.45
N TYR A 8 30.51 -26.09 4.49
CA TYR A 8 30.06 -24.76 4.07
C TYR A 8 29.17 -24.12 5.14
N LYS A 9 29.60 -22.93 5.59
CA LYS A 9 28.84 -22.09 6.52
C LYS A 9 28.36 -20.85 5.76
N PRO A 10 27.05 -20.66 5.57
CA PRO A 10 26.54 -19.48 4.88
C PRO A 10 26.88 -18.21 5.69
N THR A 11 27.31 -17.18 4.97
CA THR A 11 27.53 -15.83 5.47
C THR A 11 26.24 -15.20 5.98
N LYS A 12 26.35 -14.12 6.78
CA LYS A 12 25.17 -13.35 7.22
C LYS A 12 24.35 -12.82 6.05
N ASN A 13 25.01 -12.39 4.97
CA ASN A 13 24.35 -11.90 3.76
C ASN A 13 23.63 -13.03 3.01
N GLU A 14 24.21 -14.23 2.91
CA GLU A 14 23.53 -15.38 2.30
C GLU A 14 22.31 -15.81 3.13
N ILE A 15 22.42 -15.86 4.46
CA ILE A 15 21.27 -16.14 5.34
C ILE A 15 20.18 -15.06 5.18
N TYR A 16 20.59 -13.78 5.12
CA TYR A 16 19.67 -12.66 4.90
C TYR A 16 18.93 -12.79 3.56
N ASN A 17 19.66 -13.08 2.48
CA ASN A 17 19.06 -13.28 1.16
C ASN A 17 18.14 -14.50 1.14
N LEU A 18 18.57 -15.65 1.67
CA LEU A 18 17.73 -16.85 1.75
C LEU A 18 16.40 -16.58 2.47
N ASN A 19 16.42 -15.79 3.54
CA ASN A 19 15.18 -15.43 4.25
C ASN A 19 14.24 -14.52 3.45
N ARG A 20 14.73 -13.86 2.39
CA ARG A 20 13.97 -12.94 1.52
C ARG A 20 13.60 -13.56 0.18
N SER A 21 14.44 -14.45 -0.35
CA SER A 21 14.38 -14.96 -1.71
C SER A 21 14.09 -16.46 -1.79
N ASP A 22 14.15 -17.21 -0.68
CA ASP A 22 14.13 -18.67 -0.73
C ASP A 22 12.76 -19.25 -0.32
N ARG A 23 11.94 -19.45 -1.36
CA ARG A 23 11.34 -20.73 -1.75
C ARG A 23 10.68 -20.53 -3.11
N GLU A 24 10.55 -21.61 -3.89
CA GLU A 24 9.73 -21.72 -5.12
C GLU A 24 8.25 -21.29 -4.96
N ASN A 25 7.88 -20.77 -3.79
CA ASN A 25 6.53 -20.48 -3.31
C ASN A 25 6.24 -18.99 -3.07
N VAL A 26 7.20 -18.06 -3.25
CA VAL A 26 6.94 -16.61 -3.04
C VAL A 26 6.63 -15.88 -4.35
N ARG A 27 7.21 -16.35 -5.45
CA ARG A 27 7.23 -15.63 -6.71
C ARG A 27 6.45 -16.39 -7.76
N LEU A 28 5.48 -15.70 -8.33
CA LEU A 28 4.82 -16.11 -9.57
C LEU A 28 5.76 -15.83 -10.73
N LYS A 29 6.11 -16.87 -11.50
CA LYS A 29 6.95 -16.67 -12.71
C LYS A 29 6.17 -16.03 -13.86
N TYR A 30 4.84 -16.06 -13.79
CA TYR A 30 3.96 -15.63 -14.87
C TYR A 30 3.27 -14.29 -14.59
N PHE A 31 2.84 -14.08 -13.34
CA PHE A 31 2.22 -12.82 -12.90
C PHE A 31 3.30 -11.84 -12.44
N TYR A 32 3.45 -10.74 -13.17
CA TYR A 32 4.40 -9.69 -12.84
C TYR A 32 3.67 -8.41 -12.48
N ASN A 33 4.20 -7.75 -11.45
CA ASN A 33 3.78 -6.42 -11.08
C ASN A 33 4.83 -5.43 -11.54
N TYR A 34 4.37 -4.23 -11.88
CA TYR A 34 5.23 -3.15 -12.36
C TYR A 34 5.14 -1.97 -11.42
N ALA A 35 6.28 -1.41 -11.03
CA ALA A 35 6.35 -0.17 -10.27
C ALA A 35 7.07 0.90 -11.07
N ARG A 36 6.43 2.05 -11.22
CA ARG A 36 6.98 3.25 -11.85
C ARG A 36 7.11 4.35 -10.83
N PHE A 37 8.27 4.99 -10.79
CA PHE A 37 8.56 6.09 -9.86
C PHE A 37 8.54 7.40 -10.62
N SER A 38 7.68 8.31 -10.21
CA SER A 38 7.54 9.60 -10.87
C SER A 38 8.17 10.71 -10.02
N LYS A 39 9.13 11.41 -10.63
CA LYS A 39 9.80 12.55 -10.00
C LYS A 39 8.86 13.76 -9.86
N ASP A 40 7.89 13.88 -10.78
CA ASP A 40 7.03 15.06 -10.91
C ASP A 40 5.99 15.13 -9.79
N ASP A 41 5.37 14.01 -9.45
CA ASP A 41 4.35 13.91 -8.39
C ASP A 41 4.85 13.23 -7.11
N LYS A 42 6.09 12.71 -7.11
CA LYS A 42 6.74 12.02 -5.98
C LYS A 42 5.95 10.81 -5.50
N ARG A 43 5.46 10.01 -6.44
CA ARG A 43 4.63 8.84 -6.18
C ARG A 43 5.20 7.56 -6.79
N ILE A 44 4.72 6.45 -6.23
CA ILE A 44 4.84 5.11 -6.82
C ILE A 44 3.54 4.82 -7.54
N HIS A 45 3.63 4.52 -8.83
CA HIS A 45 2.52 3.96 -9.60
C HIS A 45 2.77 2.47 -9.72
N ILE A 46 1.87 1.66 -9.19
CA ILE A 46 1.95 0.21 -9.26
C ILE A 46 0.86 -0.27 -10.20
N THR A 47 1.24 -1.09 -11.17
CA THR A 47 0.28 -1.92 -11.89
C THR A 47 0.41 -3.34 -11.40
N VAL A 48 -0.71 -3.88 -10.91
CA VAL A 48 -0.80 -5.25 -10.38
C VAL A 48 -1.31 -6.14 -11.50
N ASP A 49 -0.54 -7.18 -11.83
CA ASP A 49 -0.80 -8.14 -12.92
C ASP A 49 -1.66 -7.61 -14.08
N GLU A 50 -1.03 -7.19 -15.18
CA GLU A 50 -1.71 -6.63 -16.36
C GLU A 50 -2.48 -7.68 -17.20
N GLY A 51 -3.31 -8.51 -16.55
CA GLY A 51 -4.31 -9.37 -17.17
C GLY A 51 -3.87 -10.80 -17.45
N ASN A 52 -2.78 -11.27 -16.86
CA ASN A 52 -2.36 -12.64 -17.06
C ASN A 52 -3.24 -13.60 -16.23
N GLU A 53 -3.72 -13.22 -15.04
CA GLU A 53 -4.37 -14.13 -14.09
C GLU A 53 -5.57 -14.90 -14.66
N TYR A 54 -6.48 -14.24 -15.38
CA TYR A 54 -7.70 -14.90 -15.84
C TYR A 54 -7.77 -15.02 -17.36
N PHE A 55 -7.60 -13.91 -18.08
CA PHE A 55 -7.75 -13.87 -19.53
C PHE A 55 -6.76 -14.80 -20.25
N SER A 56 -5.48 -14.69 -19.89
CA SER A 56 -4.44 -15.48 -20.57
C SER A 56 -4.49 -16.97 -20.20
N MET A 57 -5.07 -17.31 -19.05
CA MET A 57 -5.14 -18.69 -18.56
C MET A 57 -6.22 -19.50 -19.24
N ASN A 58 -7.36 -18.91 -19.62
CA ASN A 58 -8.48 -19.67 -20.21
C ASN A 58 -8.06 -20.45 -21.48
N HIS A 59 -7.38 -19.79 -22.43
CA HIS A 59 -6.88 -20.48 -23.63
C HIS A 59 -5.89 -21.59 -23.27
N LEU A 60 -5.01 -21.35 -22.29
CA LEU A 60 -4.02 -22.34 -21.86
C LEU A 60 -4.68 -23.53 -21.16
N ILE A 61 -5.77 -23.30 -20.42
CA ILE A 61 -6.57 -24.34 -19.77
C ILE A 61 -7.30 -25.14 -20.84
N GLU A 62 -8.00 -24.52 -21.79
CA GLU A 62 -8.70 -25.21 -22.90
C GLU A 62 -7.73 -26.07 -23.71
N GLU A 63 -6.54 -25.55 -24.03
CA GLU A 63 -5.49 -26.28 -24.74
C GLU A 63 -4.95 -27.46 -23.92
N TYR A 64 -4.83 -27.30 -22.61
CA TYR A 64 -4.30 -28.32 -21.70
C TYR A 64 -5.31 -29.43 -21.36
N THR A 65 -6.57 -29.06 -21.06
CA THR A 65 -7.63 -30.00 -20.68
C THR A 65 -8.31 -30.63 -21.88
N GLY A 66 -8.29 -29.95 -23.04
CA GLY A 66 -9.09 -30.31 -24.21
C GLY A 66 -10.59 -30.04 -24.04
N GLU A 67 -10.98 -29.37 -22.94
CA GLU A 67 -12.36 -29.04 -22.63
C GLU A 67 -12.60 -27.56 -22.91
N GLU A 68 -13.59 -27.26 -23.76
CA GLU A 68 -13.98 -25.90 -24.03
C GLU A 68 -14.73 -25.29 -22.84
N ILE A 69 -14.36 -24.06 -22.46
CA ILE A 69 -15.04 -23.32 -21.40
C ILE A 69 -16.32 -22.70 -21.98
N THR A 70 -17.48 -23.19 -21.55
CA THR A 70 -18.81 -22.74 -21.99
C THR A 70 -19.65 -22.19 -20.85
N VAL A 71 -20.69 -21.39 -21.14
CA VAL A 71 -21.63 -20.86 -20.13
C VAL A 71 -22.24 -21.98 -19.26
N LYS A 72 -22.41 -23.18 -19.80
CA LYS A 72 -22.97 -24.34 -19.09
C LYS A 72 -22.07 -24.87 -17.99
N ASN A 73 -20.75 -24.69 -18.10
CA ASN A 73 -19.81 -25.06 -17.03
C ASN A 73 -20.08 -24.28 -15.73
N PHE A 74 -20.85 -23.18 -15.80
CA PHE A 74 -21.07 -22.24 -14.70
C PHE A 74 -22.54 -22.05 -14.31
N ALA A 75 -23.48 -22.68 -15.03
CA ALA A 75 -24.92 -22.49 -14.80
C ALA A 75 -25.38 -22.98 -13.41
N ASP A 76 -24.62 -23.90 -12.80
CA ASP A 76 -24.95 -24.57 -11.54
C ASP A 76 -24.07 -24.14 -10.35
N ASP A 77 -23.20 -23.12 -10.50
CA ASP A 77 -22.38 -22.62 -9.39
C ASP A 77 -23.19 -21.75 -8.43
N THR A 78 -23.68 -22.37 -7.34
CA THR A 78 -24.48 -21.71 -6.32
C THR A 78 -23.70 -20.75 -5.43
N GLU A 79 -22.37 -20.82 -5.40
CA GLU A 79 -21.52 -19.97 -4.56
C GLU A 79 -21.07 -18.69 -5.28
N LEU A 80 -21.18 -18.65 -6.61
CA LEU A 80 -20.71 -17.54 -7.45
C LEU A 80 -21.27 -16.15 -7.03
N PRO A 81 -22.57 -15.96 -6.72
CA PRO A 81 -23.08 -14.66 -6.29
C PRO A 81 -22.45 -14.17 -4.99
N GLU A 82 -22.26 -15.06 -4.01
CA GLU A 82 -21.60 -14.73 -2.74
C GLU A 82 -20.10 -14.47 -2.93
N TYR A 83 -19.46 -15.19 -3.85
CA TYR A 83 -18.06 -14.94 -4.21
C TYR A 83 -17.85 -13.56 -4.83
N ILE A 84 -18.71 -13.14 -5.77
CA ILE A 84 -18.68 -11.80 -6.39
C ILE A 84 -18.86 -10.70 -5.33
N GLU A 85 -19.86 -10.84 -4.46
CA GLU A 85 -20.14 -9.84 -3.42
C GLU A 85 -18.98 -9.73 -2.40
N ARG A 86 -18.35 -10.86 -2.03
CA ARG A 86 -17.15 -10.86 -1.17
C ARG A 86 -15.98 -10.15 -1.83
N ASN A 87 -15.71 -10.41 -3.11
CA ASN A 87 -14.65 -9.73 -3.86
C ASN A 87 -14.87 -8.21 -3.93
N LYS A 88 -16.12 -7.79 -4.20
CA LYS A 88 -16.49 -6.37 -4.24
C LYS A 88 -16.23 -5.68 -2.90
N LYS A 89 -16.68 -6.28 -1.79
CA LYS A 89 -16.42 -5.74 -0.44
C LYS A 89 -14.93 -5.60 -0.16
N GLN A 90 -14.12 -6.57 -0.58
CA GLN A 90 -12.68 -6.51 -0.39
C GLN A 90 -12.03 -5.40 -1.24
N ARG A 91 -12.48 -5.19 -2.49
CA ARG A 91 -12.05 -4.04 -3.31
C ARG A 91 -12.40 -2.71 -2.64
N ASP A 92 -13.62 -2.58 -2.11
CA ASP A 92 -14.08 -1.38 -1.41
C ASP A 92 -13.22 -1.08 -0.17
N VAL A 93 -12.82 -2.11 0.59
CA VAL A 93 -11.90 -1.97 1.72
C VAL A 93 -10.56 -1.37 1.28
N PHE A 94 -9.96 -1.87 0.20
CA PHE A 94 -8.71 -1.32 -0.30
C PHE A 94 -8.88 0.09 -0.90
N ALA A 95 -9.94 0.34 -1.66
CA ALA A 95 -10.24 1.64 -2.26
C ALA A 95 -10.54 2.72 -1.20
N SER A 96 -11.05 2.34 -0.02
CA SER A 96 -11.25 3.28 1.09
C SER A 96 -9.93 3.74 1.74
N ARG A 97 -8.85 2.98 1.57
CA ARG A 97 -7.54 3.21 2.19
C ARG A 97 -6.51 3.78 1.22
N PHE A 98 -6.59 3.42 -0.06
CA PHE A 98 -5.59 3.74 -1.07
C PHE A 98 -6.24 4.31 -2.33
N GLN A 99 -5.46 5.08 -3.09
CA GLN A 99 -5.89 5.55 -4.41
C GLN A 99 -5.71 4.44 -5.45
N ILE A 100 -6.77 3.66 -5.66
CA ILE A 100 -6.79 2.54 -6.60
C ILE A 100 -7.77 2.82 -7.74
N ASP A 101 -7.32 2.56 -8.95
CA ASP A 101 -8.11 2.55 -10.18
C ASP A 101 -8.30 1.10 -10.65
N PHE A 102 -9.57 0.69 -10.74
CA PHE A 102 -9.99 -0.64 -11.19
C PHE A 102 -10.52 -0.65 -12.63
N GLU A 103 -10.55 0.48 -13.35
CA GLU A 103 -11.13 0.56 -14.69
C GLU A 103 -10.48 -0.45 -15.65
N GLY A 104 -9.15 -0.60 -15.57
CA GLY A 104 -8.41 -1.58 -16.34
C GLY A 104 -8.76 -3.04 -16.01
N ALA A 105 -9.02 -3.33 -14.73
CA ALA A 105 -9.45 -4.66 -14.28
C ALA A 105 -10.88 -4.95 -14.77
N GLU A 106 -11.82 -4.03 -14.55
CA GLU A 106 -13.22 -4.14 -14.95
C GLU A 106 -13.38 -4.27 -16.47
N TYR A 107 -12.56 -3.57 -17.23
CA TYR A 107 -12.51 -3.71 -18.69
C TYR A 107 -12.07 -5.13 -19.09
N ARG A 108 -11.02 -5.67 -18.47
CA ARG A 108 -10.46 -6.99 -18.79
C ARG A 108 -11.33 -8.15 -18.35
N GLU A 109 -12.11 -7.99 -17.27
CA GLU A 109 -13.16 -8.96 -16.87
C GLU A 109 -14.18 -9.21 -18.00
N THR A 110 -14.30 -8.30 -18.97
CA THR A 110 -15.21 -8.41 -20.12
C THR A 110 -14.54 -8.78 -21.45
N GLN A 111 -13.20 -8.82 -21.54
CA GLN A 111 -12.50 -8.92 -22.84
C GLN A 111 -12.39 -10.33 -23.44
N TYR A 112 -12.42 -11.41 -22.66
CA TYR A 112 -12.51 -12.78 -23.23
C TYR A 112 -13.87 -13.03 -23.94
N LEU A 113 -14.85 -12.16 -23.70
CA LEU A 113 -16.26 -12.34 -24.09
C LEU A 113 -16.62 -11.64 -25.41
N TRP A 114 -15.66 -11.02 -26.10
CA TRP A 114 -15.94 -10.40 -27.40
C TRP A 114 -16.12 -11.45 -28.50
N ASP A 115 -15.56 -12.66 -28.33
CA ASP A 115 -15.64 -13.79 -29.28
C ASP A 115 -16.60 -14.92 -28.86
N LYS A 116 -17.07 -14.98 -27.60
CA LYS A 116 -18.00 -16.02 -27.11
C LYS A 116 -19.24 -15.36 -26.46
N ASP A 117 -20.43 -15.82 -26.85
CA ASP A 117 -21.79 -15.34 -26.50
C ASP A 117 -21.99 -14.47 -25.24
N THR A 118 -22.91 -13.52 -25.31
CA THR A 118 -23.33 -12.51 -24.31
C THR A 118 -23.93 -13.07 -22.98
N GLY A 119 -23.66 -14.33 -22.62
CA GLY A 119 -24.25 -15.04 -21.48
C GLY A 119 -23.31 -15.41 -20.33
N PHE A 120 -22.01 -15.10 -20.41
CA PHE A 120 -21.08 -15.38 -19.31
C PHE A 120 -21.24 -14.39 -18.14
N PRO A 121 -21.23 -14.85 -16.89
CA PRO A 121 -21.20 -13.96 -15.73
C PRO A 121 -19.87 -13.22 -15.64
N LYS A 122 -19.88 -12.00 -15.10
CA LYS A 122 -18.65 -11.25 -14.79
C LYS A 122 -17.93 -11.94 -13.63
N TRP A 123 -16.83 -12.63 -13.95
CA TRP A 123 -16.01 -13.31 -12.95
C TRP A 123 -14.95 -12.36 -12.39
N PRO A 124 -14.87 -12.21 -11.05
CA PRO A 124 -13.76 -11.51 -10.46
C PRO A 124 -12.49 -12.38 -10.55
N PHE A 125 -11.34 -11.74 -10.67
CA PHE A 125 -10.03 -12.38 -10.54
C PHE A 125 -9.87 -13.08 -9.18
N ASN A 126 -8.96 -14.07 -9.04
CA ASN A 126 -8.72 -14.69 -7.72
C ASN A 126 -8.13 -13.65 -6.75
N ASN A 127 -7.20 -12.81 -7.24
CA ASN A 127 -6.73 -11.64 -6.52
C ASN A 127 -7.56 -10.39 -6.88
N VAL A 128 -8.16 -9.78 -5.86
CA VAL A 128 -9.01 -8.59 -6.00
C VAL A 128 -8.30 -7.38 -6.59
N LEU A 129 -6.96 -7.34 -6.51
CA LEU A 129 -6.13 -6.24 -7.01
C LEU A 129 -5.60 -6.47 -8.42
N SER A 130 -5.78 -7.64 -9.04
CA SER A 130 -5.26 -7.88 -10.39
C SER A 130 -5.91 -6.98 -11.43
N GLY A 131 -5.08 -6.46 -12.34
CA GLY A 131 -5.43 -5.41 -13.30
C GLY A 131 -5.56 -4.01 -12.70
N ALA A 132 -5.41 -3.84 -11.38
CA ALA A 132 -5.55 -2.54 -10.74
C ALA A 132 -4.30 -1.67 -10.88
N ARG A 133 -4.53 -0.35 -10.93
CA ARG A 133 -3.49 0.68 -10.88
C ARG A 133 -3.55 1.40 -9.55
N ILE A 134 -2.45 1.41 -8.81
CA ILE A 134 -2.37 1.91 -7.44
C ILE A 134 -1.38 3.07 -7.38
N ASN A 135 -1.78 4.17 -6.76
CA ASN A 135 -0.94 5.35 -6.60
C ASN A 135 -0.64 5.60 -5.13
N LEU A 136 0.64 5.58 -4.75
CA LEU A 136 1.09 5.73 -3.37
C LEU A 136 2.08 6.88 -3.23
N GLN A 137 2.05 7.57 -2.08
CA GLN A 137 3.18 8.42 -1.68
C GLN A 137 4.34 7.55 -1.20
N TYR A 138 5.58 8.03 -1.36
CA TYR A 138 6.75 7.29 -0.87
C TYR A 138 6.66 7.02 0.64
N GLY A 139 6.66 5.73 0.97
CA GLY A 139 6.58 5.18 2.32
C GLY A 139 5.18 4.78 2.76
N GLU A 140 4.14 5.11 1.99
CA GLU A 140 2.76 4.76 2.34
C GLU A 140 2.55 3.25 2.34
N GLY A 141 3.10 2.53 1.36
CA GLY A 141 3.02 1.07 1.27
C GLY A 141 3.79 0.37 2.39
N ILE A 142 5.00 0.82 2.69
CA ILE A 142 5.81 0.31 3.81
C ILE A 142 5.11 0.59 5.14
N LEU A 143 4.57 1.79 5.37
CA LEU A 143 3.86 2.11 6.62
C LEU A 143 2.62 1.23 6.80
N ASP A 144 1.90 0.96 5.72
CA ASP A 144 0.79 -0.01 5.73
C ASP A 144 1.29 -1.40 6.13
N PHE A 145 2.30 -1.91 5.43
CA PHE A 145 2.87 -3.23 5.65
C PHE A 145 3.41 -3.41 7.08
N ILE A 146 4.20 -2.45 7.56
CA ILE A 146 4.81 -2.60 8.88
C ILE A 146 3.78 -2.54 10.00
N TYR A 147 2.63 -1.88 9.80
CA TYR A 147 1.58 -1.77 10.82
C TYR A 147 0.39 -2.69 10.60
N ALA A 148 0.40 -3.50 9.54
CA ALA A 148 -0.58 -4.54 9.29
C ALA A 148 -0.58 -5.61 10.40
N ASP A 149 -1.77 -6.09 10.74
CA ASP A 149 -1.93 -7.22 11.66
C ASP A 149 -1.93 -8.54 10.90
N PHE A 150 -0.75 -9.12 10.73
CA PHE A 150 -0.62 -10.47 10.20
C PHE A 150 -0.89 -11.55 11.25
N LYS A 151 -0.73 -11.25 12.54
CA LYS A 151 -0.73 -12.30 13.58
C LYS A 151 -2.12 -12.89 13.75
N SER A 152 -3.14 -12.05 13.81
CA SER A 152 -4.54 -12.50 13.96
C SER A 152 -4.98 -13.43 12.84
N PRO A 153 -4.88 -13.06 11.54
CA PRO A 153 -5.31 -13.95 10.45
C PRO A 153 -4.45 -15.23 10.34
N ILE A 154 -3.15 -15.17 10.68
CA ILE A 154 -2.31 -16.38 10.76
C ILE A 154 -2.87 -17.35 11.82
N GLN A 155 -3.18 -16.84 13.02
CA GLN A 155 -3.69 -17.67 14.11
C GLN A 155 -5.06 -18.26 13.79
N GLU A 156 -5.95 -17.48 13.19
CA GLU A 156 -7.28 -17.94 12.75
C GLU A 156 -7.16 -19.04 11.70
N GLN A 157 -6.30 -18.85 10.69
CA GLN A 157 -6.10 -19.84 9.65
C GLN A 157 -5.52 -21.16 10.20
N LEU A 158 -4.59 -21.09 11.16
CA LEU A 158 -4.04 -22.29 11.79
C LEU A 158 -5.11 -23.06 12.58
N LYS A 159 -6.04 -22.37 13.25
CA LYS A 159 -7.18 -23.00 13.93
C LYS A 159 -8.10 -23.69 12.92
N SER A 160 -8.42 -23.02 11.81
CA SER A 160 -9.26 -23.58 10.74
C SER A 160 -8.65 -24.86 10.15
N ILE A 161 -7.33 -24.86 9.90
CA ILE A 161 -6.60 -26.05 9.43
C ILE A 161 -6.64 -27.18 10.46
N GLU A 162 -6.54 -26.88 11.75
CA GLU A 162 -6.63 -27.90 12.81
C GLU A 162 -8.02 -28.54 12.90
N ILE A 163 -9.07 -27.73 12.76
CA ILE A 163 -10.46 -28.20 12.70
C ILE A 163 -10.69 -29.05 11.44
N GLU A 164 -10.24 -28.60 10.26
CA GLU A 164 -10.32 -29.35 8.99
C GLU A 164 -9.66 -30.72 9.13
N ASN A 165 -8.45 -30.78 9.70
CA ASN A 165 -7.73 -32.03 9.93
C ASN A 165 -8.45 -32.95 10.93
N LEU A 166 -9.11 -32.40 11.95
CA LEU A 166 -9.89 -33.17 12.91
C LEU A 166 -11.15 -33.77 12.25
N LEU A 167 -11.91 -32.95 11.53
CA LEU A 167 -13.09 -33.38 10.77
C LEU A 167 -12.74 -34.45 9.74
N TYR A 168 -11.60 -34.29 9.06
CA TYR A 168 -11.11 -35.29 8.11
C TYR A 168 -10.80 -36.63 8.77
N LYS A 169 -10.17 -36.63 9.96
CA LYS A 169 -9.95 -37.85 10.74
C LYS A 169 -11.26 -38.52 11.15
N PHE A 170 -12.26 -37.74 11.56
CA PHE A 170 -13.59 -38.26 11.87
C PHE A 170 -14.27 -38.85 10.63
N ALA A 171 -14.25 -38.16 9.49
CA ALA A 171 -14.83 -38.66 8.24
C ALA A 171 -14.18 -39.98 7.78
N GLN A 172 -12.86 -40.12 7.94
CA GLN A 172 -12.16 -41.38 7.68
C GLN A 172 -12.60 -42.51 8.61
N GLN A 173 -12.86 -42.22 9.88
CA GLN A 173 -13.38 -43.19 10.84
C GLN A 173 -14.80 -43.65 10.47
N GLU A 174 -15.61 -42.75 9.91
CA GLU A 174 -16.96 -43.04 9.41
C GLU A 174 -16.98 -43.65 7.99
N GLY A 175 -15.82 -43.98 7.41
CA GLY A 175 -15.73 -44.61 6.09
C GLY A 175 -16.01 -43.68 4.91
N VAL A 176 -16.13 -42.36 5.14
CA VAL A 176 -16.30 -41.37 4.08
C VAL A 176 -14.96 -41.18 3.37
N ARG A 177 -14.87 -41.62 2.11
CA ARG A 177 -13.70 -41.35 1.26
C ARG A 177 -13.79 -39.92 0.75
N LYS A 178 -12.64 -39.22 0.73
CA LYS A 178 -12.52 -37.89 0.12
C LYS A 178 -13.01 -37.99 -1.33
N GLU A 179 -14.07 -37.27 -1.69
CA GLU A 179 -14.39 -37.07 -3.10
C GLU A 179 -13.17 -36.40 -3.74
N LYS A 180 -12.64 -37.02 -4.80
CA LYS A 180 -11.56 -36.43 -5.57
C LYS A 180 -12.16 -35.24 -6.31
N SER A 181 -11.55 -34.06 -6.20
CA SER A 181 -11.92 -32.92 -7.03
C SER A 181 -12.01 -33.37 -8.49
N PRO A 182 -13.06 -32.97 -9.25
CA PRO A 182 -13.37 -33.53 -10.57
C PRO A 182 -12.24 -33.41 -11.61
N ILE A 183 -11.24 -32.56 -11.36
CA ILE A 183 -10.27 -32.09 -12.35
C ILE A 183 -8.85 -32.67 -12.10
N HIS A 184 -8.64 -33.60 -11.17
CA HIS A 184 -7.29 -33.90 -10.67
C HIS A 184 -6.86 -35.37 -10.81
N LYS A 185 -5.95 -35.65 -11.75
CA LYS A 185 -5.16 -36.90 -11.79
C LYS A 185 -4.16 -36.95 -10.63
N ASP A 186 -4.06 -38.11 -9.97
CA ASP A 186 -3.31 -38.33 -8.71
C ASP A 186 -1.79 -38.53 -8.88
N GLU A 187 -1.28 -38.64 -10.09
CA GLU A 187 0.15 -38.78 -10.37
C GLU A 187 0.68 -37.55 -11.11
N PRO A 188 1.94 -37.13 -10.88
CA PRO A 188 2.59 -36.29 -11.87
C PRO A 188 2.85 -37.20 -13.07
N GLU A 189 1.90 -37.25 -14.01
CA GLU A 189 2.24 -37.48 -15.40
C GLU A 189 3.38 -36.49 -15.67
N LYS A 190 4.58 -37.00 -15.95
CA LYS A 190 5.78 -36.24 -16.37
C LYS A 190 5.35 -34.89 -16.96
N ILE A 191 5.79 -33.75 -16.43
CA ILE A 191 5.43 -32.47 -17.04
C ILE A 191 6.00 -32.47 -18.47
N TYR A 192 5.13 -32.65 -19.47
CA TYR A 192 5.54 -32.90 -20.85
C TYR A 192 5.77 -31.58 -21.62
N SER A 193 5.31 -30.44 -21.09
CA SER A 193 5.41 -29.13 -21.75
C SER A 193 5.41 -27.94 -20.76
N GLN A 194 5.93 -26.79 -21.20
CA GLN A 194 5.85 -25.51 -20.46
C GLN A 194 4.41 -25.04 -20.24
N LEU A 195 3.48 -25.48 -21.10
CA LEU A 195 2.05 -25.18 -20.97
C LEU A 195 1.48 -25.83 -19.70
N GLN A 196 1.79 -27.11 -19.47
CA GLN A 196 1.35 -27.84 -18.29
C GLN A 196 1.88 -27.20 -16.99
N GLU A 197 3.15 -26.79 -16.95
CA GLU A 197 3.74 -26.11 -15.77
C GLU A 197 2.96 -24.84 -15.41
N ARG A 198 2.59 -24.01 -16.41
CA ARG A 198 1.85 -22.76 -16.18
C ARG A 198 0.43 -23.00 -15.66
N VAL A 199 -0.28 -23.97 -16.25
CA VAL A 199 -1.66 -24.29 -15.83
C VAL A 199 -1.67 -24.88 -14.41
N GLU A 200 -0.70 -25.74 -14.08
CA GLU A 200 -0.55 -26.27 -12.73
C GLU A 200 -0.19 -25.18 -11.70
N GLU A 201 0.76 -24.29 -12.01
CA GLU A 201 1.11 -23.15 -11.14
C GLU A 201 -0.08 -22.21 -10.92
N TYR A 202 -0.90 -21.96 -11.95
CA TYR A 202 -2.13 -21.18 -11.82
C TYR A 202 -3.14 -21.83 -10.87
N TYR A 203 -3.38 -23.14 -10.97
CA TYR A 203 -4.26 -23.84 -10.03
C TYR A 203 -3.73 -23.81 -8.59
N GLU A 204 -2.42 -24.00 -8.40
CA GLU A 204 -1.77 -23.86 -7.09
C GLU A 204 -1.95 -22.46 -6.52
N TYR A 205 -1.81 -21.44 -7.36
CA TYR A 205 -2.03 -20.05 -6.99
C TYR A 205 -3.49 -19.79 -6.58
N SER A 206 -4.47 -20.19 -7.40
CA SER A 206 -5.89 -20.00 -7.10
C SER A 206 -6.29 -20.68 -5.79
N GLU A 207 -5.83 -21.92 -5.56
CA GLU A 207 -6.05 -22.63 -4.29
C GLU A 207 -5.36 -21.92 -3.11
N THR A 208 -4.16 -21.38 -3.32
CA THR A 208 -3.42 -20.65 -2.28
C THR A 208 -4.19 -19.40 -1.84
N ILE A 209 -4.63 -18.57 -2.78
CA ILE A 209 -5.38 -17.35 -2.48
C ILE A 209 -6.61 -17.66 -1.64
N ILE A 210 -7.41 -18.66 -2.05
CA ILE A 210 -8.62 -19.05 -1.33
C ILE A 210 -8.29 -19.45 0.12
N ASN A 211 -7.21 -20.21 0.32
CA ASN A 211 -6.83 -20.75 1.62
C ASN A 211 -6.25 -19.70 2.58
N ILE A 212 -5.56 -18.67 2.10
CA ILE A 212 -4.87 -17.71 2.98
C ILE A 212 -5.23 -16.24 2.69
N LYS A 213 -6.37 -15.98 2.05
CA LYS A 213 -6.84 -14.63 1.69
C LYS A 213 -6.76 -13.63 2.83
N ASP A 214 -7.12 -14.02 4.06
CA ASP A 214 -7.16 -13.09 5.20
C ASP A 214 -5.75 -12.69 5.66
N ILE A 215 -4.76 -13.57 5.43
CA ILE A 215 -3.35 -13.27 5.65
C ILE A 215 -2.82 -12.39 4.51
N VAL A 216 -3.14 -12.73 3.27
CA VAL A 216 -2.71 -12.02 2.05
C VAL A 216 -3.26 -10.60 2.03
N TYR A 217 -4.52 -10.39 2.40
CA TYR A 217 -5.19 -9.09 2.36
C TYR A 217 -4.99 -8.23 3.61
N ALA A 218 -4.17 -8.67 4.57
CA ALA A 218 -3.84 -7.89 5.76
C ALA A 218 -3.05 -6.60 5.44
N SER A 219 -2.29 -6.57 4.34
CA SER A 219 -1.59 -5.39 3.84
C SER A 219 -1.67 -5.28 2.32
N LEU A 220 -1.44 -4.07 1.79
CA LEU A 220 -1.42 -3.83 0.36
C LEU A 220 -0.36 -4.66 -0.36
N TYR A 221 0.88 -4.68 0.14
CA TYR A 221 1.98 -5.38 -0.54
C TYR A 221 1.89 -6.90 -0.45
N SER A 222 1.37 -7.45 0.65
CA SER A 222 1.05 -8.88 0.69
C SER A 222 -0.09 -9.24 -0.26
N ALA A 223 -1.04 -8.33 -0.50
CA ALA A 223 -2.14 -8.53 -1.45
C ALA A 223 -1.68 -8.46 -2.90
N ILE A 224 -0.73 -7.58 -3.22
CA ILE A 224 -0.14 -7.46 -4.57
C ILE A 224 0.79 -8.65 -4.88
N CYS A 225 1.47 -9.18 -3.87
CA CYS A 225 2.43 -10.28 -4.02
C CYS A 225 2.07 -11.49 -3.15
N PRO A 226 0.94 -12.16 -3.43
CA PRO A 226 0.57 -13.38 -2.75
C PRO A 226 1.57 -14.52 -3.05
N PRO A 227 1.75 -15.48 -2.12
CA PRO A 227 2.59 -16.64 -2.36
C PRO A 227 1.84 -17.68 -3.21
N VAL A 228 2.58 -18.69 -3.68
CA VAL A 228 2.03 -19.91 -4.29
C VAL A 228 2.47 -21.11 -3.50
N PHE A 229 1.52 -21.88 -2.99
CA PHE A 229 1.80 -23.10 -2.26
C PHE A 229 1.69 -24.31 -3.18
N LYS A 230 2.78 -25.08 -3.27
CA LYS A 230 2.78 -26.36 -3.97
C LYS A 230 1.69 -27.30 -3.45
N LYS A 231 0.98 -27.96 -4.37
CA LYS A 231 -0.22 -28.81 -4.13
C LYS A 231 -0.04 -29.91 -3.08
N ARG A 232 1.17 -30.46 -2.94
CA ARG A 232 1.50 -31.55 -2.01
C ARG A 232 2.10 -31.08 -0.68
N GLY A 233 2.14 -29.77 -0.45
CA GLY A 233 2.66 -29.22 0.78
C GLY A 233 1.71 -29.42 1.96
N ASP A 234 2.30 -29.47 3.15
CA ASP A 234 1.56 -29.43 4.40
C ASP A 234 1.03 -28.00 4.60
N LYS A 235 -0.31 -27.84 4.48
CA LYS A 235 -1.00 -26.55 4.62
C LYS A 235 -0.55 -25.80 5.88
N LYS A 236 -0.45 -26.49 7.02
CA LYS A 236 -0.02 -25.88 8.30
C LYS A 236 1.41 -25.36 8.21
N LYS A 237 2.34 -26.14 7.64
CA LYS A 237 3.73 -25.71 7.46
C LYS A 237 3.86 -24.54 6.48
N GLN A 238 3.08 -24.55 5.40
CA GLN A 238 3.08 -23.48 4.40
C GLN A 238 2.54 -22.17 4.99
N THR A 239 1.39 -22.22 5.69
CA THR A 239 0.83 -21.06 6.40
C THR A 239 1.80 -20.51 7.45
N LEU A 240 2.39 -21.38 8.29
CA LEU A 240 3.38 -20.97 9.29
C LEU A 240 4.60 -20.31 8.64
N TRP A 241 5.09 -20.88 7.55
CA TRP A 241 6.25 -20.35 6.86
C TRP A 241 5.96 -18.96 6.27
N TYR A 242 4.85 -18.80 5.53
CA TYR A 242 4.51 -17.51 4.93
C TYR A 242 4.23 -16.44 5.98
N GLY A 243 3.53 -16.82 7.05
CA GLY A 243 3.30 -15.94 8.19
C GLY A 243 4.61 -15.47 8.84
N ASN A 244 5.56 -16.38 9.05
CA ASN A 244 6.88 -16.02 9.57
C ASN A 244 7.70 -15.15 8.62
N TYR A 245 7.57 -15.37 7.30
CA TYR A 245 8.19 -14.53 6.29
C TYR A 245 7.67 -13.09 6.37
N LEU A 246 6.36 -12.89 6.39
CA LEU A 246 5.74 -11.56 6.52
C LEU A 246 6.14 -10.87 7.83
N LEU A 247 6.08 -11.58 8.96
CA LEU A 247 6.44 -11.04 10.27
C LEU A 247 7.93 -10.66 10.35
N ARG A 248 8.81 -11.43 9.70
CA ARG A 248 10.24 -11.11 9.63
C ARG A 248 10.49 -9.86 8.81
N LEU A 249 9.89 -9.74 7.62
CA LEU A 249 9.98 -8.52 6.81
C LEU A 249 9.41 -7.32 7.58
N GLN A 250 8.27 -7.50 8.26
CA GLN A 250 7.65 -6.44 9.05
C GLN A 250 8.61 -5.94 10.15
N GLN A 251 9.28 -6.84 10.86
CA GLN A 251 10.27 -6.47 11.87
C GLN A 251 11.49 -5.78 11.25
N GLU A 252 12.02 -6.32 10.16
CA GLU A 252 13.17 -5.78 9.44
C GLU A 252 12.95 -4.32 9.01
N TYR A 253 11.83 -4.04 8.33
CA TYR A 253 11.54 -2.68 7.86
C TYR A 253 11.18 -1.71 8.99
N ARG A 254 10.65 -2.19 10.13
CA ARG A 254 10.52 -1.36 11.34
C ARG A 254 11.89 -0.92 11.88
N GLU A 255 12.83 -1.86 12.01
CA GLU A 255 14.20 -1.56 12.44
C GLU A 255 14.89 -0.62 11.45
N MET A 256 14.72 -0.85 10.14
CA MET A 256 15.32 0.00 9.11
C MET A 256 14.74 1.41 9.11
N ILE A 257 13.43 1.59 9.29
CA ILE A 257 12.81 2.92 9.41
C ILE A 257 13.35 3.65 10.63
N GLU A 258 13.36 3.00 11.79
CA GLU A 258 13.85 3.60 13.03
C GLU A 258 15.33 3.98 12.88
N PHE A 259 16.19 3.09 12.38
CA PHE A 259 17.61 3.36 12.22
C PHE A 259 17.89 4.48 11.19
N CYS A 260 17.21 4.45 10.03
CA CYS A 260 17.56 5.30 8.91
C CYS A 260 16.85 6.65 8.93
N PHE A 261 15.62 6.72 9.44
CA PHE A 261 14.77 7.92 9.34
C PHE A 261 14.41 8.57 10.67
N ASP A 262 14.54 7.88 11.80
CA ASP A 262 14.25 8.48 13.10
C ASP A 262 15.42 9.36 13.58
N GLU A 263 15.20 10.67 13.61
CA GLU A 263 16.20 11.65 14.05
C GLU A 263 16.56 11.47 15.55
N ASP A 264 15.66 10.89 16.34
CA ASP A 264 15.85 10.64 17.77
C ASP A 264 16.58 9.30 18.05
N TYR A 265 16.85 8.49 17.00
CA TYR A 265 17.58 7.23 17.14
C TYR A 265 19.10 7.48 17.22
N TYR A 266 19.67 7.33 18.42
CA TYR A 266 21.07 7.62 18.73
C TYR A 266 21.56 8.96 18.14
N PRO A 267 20.95 10.09 18.57
CA PRO A 267 21.09 11.37 17.89
C PRO A 267 22.54 11.88 17.86
N GLU A 268 23.34 11.59 18.88
CA GLU A 268 24.76 11.96 18.92
C GLU A 268 25.62 11.15 17.94
N ALA A 269 25.38 9.84 17.83
CA ALA A 269 26.18 8.94 17.00
C ALA A 269 25.82 9.06 15.50
N LEU A 270 24.56 9.36 15.19
CA LEU A 270 24.03 9.45 13.82
C LEU A 270 23.69 10.89 13.41
N ALA A 271 24.18 11.88 14.16
CA ALA A 271 23.99 13.31 13.86
C ALA A 271 24.45 13.66 12.44
N ASN A 272 23.71 14.55 11.77
CA ASN A 272 24.09 15.11 10.46
C ASN A 272 24.38 14.04 9.38
N ARG A 273 23.66 12.92 9.42
CA ARG A 273 23.70 11.88 8.38
C ARG A 273 22.36 11.80 7.67
N LEU A 274 22.40 11.75 6.35
CA LEU A 274 21.23 11.49 5.54
C LEU A 274 20.74 10.05 5.78
N PRO A 275 19.45 9.76 5.56
CA PRO A 275 18.92 8.41 5.66
C PRO A 275 19.70 7.39 4.81
N SER A 276 20.19 7.79 3.64
CA SER A 276 21.01 6.94 2.76
C SER A 276 22.36 6.55 3.39
N GLU A 277 23.02 7.48 4.08
CA GLU A 277 24.25 7.20 4.83
C GLU A 277 23.97 6.27 6.00
N ARG A 278 22.89 6.53 6.74
CA ARG A 278 22.43 5.66 7.84
C ARG A 278 22.11 4.25 7.34
N PHE A 279 21.52 4.11 6.16
CA PHE A 279 21.27 2.80 5.57
C PHE A 279 22.57 2.02 5.26
N TYR A 280 23.59 2.69 4.72
CA TYR A 280 24.90 2.07 4.53
C TYR A 280 25.51 1.60 5.86
N ILE A 281 25.42 2.42 6.91
CA ILE A 281 25.88 2.07 8.27
C ILE A 281 25.11 0.85 8.80
N TYR A 282 23.77 0.87 8.72
CA TYR A 282 22.90 -0.23 9.15
C TYR A 282 23.33 -1.56 8.53
N ARG A 283 23.50 -1.58 7.19
CA ARG A 283 23.89 -2.79 6.45
C ARG A 283 25.27 -3.27 6.85
N SER A 284 26.22 -2.35 6.97
CA SER A 284 27.59 -2.65 7.38
C SER A 284 27.65 -3.29 8.78
N LEU A 285 26.93 -2.73 9.75
CA LEU A 285 26.85 -3.26 11.12
C LEU A 285 26.21 -4.67 11.18
N LYS A 286 25.27 -4.95 10.27
CA LYS A 286 24.60 -6.26 10.16
C LYS A 286 25.39 -7.27 9.31
N GLY A 287 26.49 -6.86 8.67
CA GLY A 287 27.29 -7.70 7.77
C GLY A 287 26.57 -8.03 6.46
N LEU A 288 25.78 -7.07 5.95
CA LEU A 288 25.02 -7.17 4.70
C LEU A 288 25.73 -6.46 3.56
N SER A 289 25.55 -6.95 2.34
CA SER A 289 26.09 -6.34 1.11
C SER A 289 25.55 -4.92 0.92
N PRO A 290 26.36 -3.92 0.53
CA PRO A 290 25.85 -2.58 0.20
C PRO A 290 25.10 -2.55 -1.14
N PHE A 291 25.20 -3.60 -1.95
CA PHE A 291 24.57 -3.69 -3.26
C PHE A 291 23.15 -4.26 -3.17
N LEU A 292 22.25 -3.68 -3.96
CA LEU A 292 20.87 -4.13 -4.16
C LEU A 292 20.67 -4.38 -5.65
N GLU A 293 19.93 -5.43 -6.00
CA GLU A 293 19.70 -5.86 -7.38
C GLU A 293 18.21 -5.83 -7.69
N ARG A 294 17.85 -5.34 -8.87
CA ARG A 294 16.46 -5.27 -9.34
C ARG A 294 16.39 -5.34 -10.86
N THR A 295 15.26 -5.79 -11.36
CA THR A 295 14.98 -5.83 -12.80
C THR A 295 14.30 -4.52 -13.22
N GLU A 296 14.90 -3.82 -14.17
CA GLU A 296 14.32 -2.64 -14.84
C GLU A 296 13.95 -3.02 -16.27
N GLU A 297 12.73 -2.68 -16.66
CA GLU A 297 12.25 -2.75 -18.04
C GLU A 297 12.23 -1.33 -18.62
N VAL A 298 12.80 -1.20 -19.83
CA VAL A 298 12.86 0.05 -20.56
C VAL A 298 12.20 -0.14 -21.91
N ALA A 299 11.13 0.63 -22.17
CA ALA A 299 10.41 0.63 -23.43
C ALA A 299 10.63 1.94 -24.18
N PHE A 300 10.60 1.86 -25.51
CA PHE A 300 10.62 3.01 -26.41
C PHE A 300 9.31 3.00 -27.20
N SER A 301 8.32 3.77 -26.76
CA SER A 301 6.96 3.73 -27.31
C SER A 301 6.41 5.13 -27.56
N ASN A 302 5.25 5.22 -28.21
CA ASN A 302 4.54 6.49 -28.39
C ASN A 302 3.76 6.93 -27.12
N THR A 303 3.84 6.17 -26.04
CA THR A 303 3.15 6.49 -24.78
C THR A 303 4.05 7.34 -23.89
N MET A 304 3.56 8.51 -23.49
CA MET A 304 4.30 9.42 -22.63
C MET A 304 4.36 8.89 -21.19
N SER A 305 5.56 8.90 -20.61
CA SER A 305 5.80 8.63 -19.20
C SER A 305 6.24 9.88 -18.42
N GLY A 306 6.42 11.01 -19.09
CA GLY A 306 6.74 12.29 -18.47
C GLY A 306 6.18 13.46 -19.26
N LYS A 307 6.57 14.67 -18.88
CA LYS A 307 6.15 15.91 -19.56
C LYS A 307 7.17 16.45 -20.55
N GLU A 308 8.41 15.97 -20.49
CA GLU A 308 9.55 16.48 -21.26
C GLU A 308 10.37 15.34 -21.88
N MET A 309 11.07 15.63 -22.98
CA MET A 309 11.91 14.65 -23.67
C MET A 309 13.04 14.15 -22.75
N PRO A 310 13.39 12.86 -22.77
CA PRO A 310 12.89 11.81 -23.67
C PRO A 310 11.66 11.06 -23.15
N TYR A 311 11.01 11.48 -22.06
CA TYR A 311 9.91 10.75 -21.43
C TYR A 311 8.51 11.21 -21.88
N GLY A 312 8.43 12.41 -22.44
CA GLY A 312 7.21 12.96 -23.02
C GLY A 312 7.47 14.26 -23.77
N MET A 313 6.42 14.99 -24.08
CA MET A 313 6.45 16.27 -24.77
C MET A 313 5.17 17.05 -24.44
N ASP A 314 5.22 18.37 -24.52
CA ASP A 314 4.00 19.18 -24.40
C ASP A 314 3.11 19.05 -25.66
N ILE A 315 1.88 19.56 -25.55
CA ILE A 315 0.89 19.45 -26.63
C ILE A 315 1.35 20.20 -27.88
N GLU A 316 2.01 21.35 -27.74
CA GLU A 316 2.47 22.14 -28.88
C GLU A 316 3.63 21.43 -29.61
N GLY A 317 4.58 20.85 -28.89
CA GLY A 317 5.62 20.03 -29.49
C GLY A 317 5.06 18.79 -30.20
N LEU A 318 4.03 18.14 -29.62
CA LEU A 318 3.35 17.02 -30.29
C LEU A 318 2.70 17.48 -31.61
N LYS A 319 1.98 18.60 -31.59
CA LYS A 319 1.38 19.19 -32.80
C LYS A 319 2.44 19.51 -33.84
N GLU A 320 3.56 20.11 -33.43
CA GLU A 320 4.66 20.43 -34.33
C GLU A 320 5.21 19.16 -35.00
N ARG A 321 5.43 18.08 -34.22
CA ARG A 321 5.87 16.78 -34.74
C ARG A 321 4.90 16.20 -35.76
N PHE A 322 3.60 16.18 -35.45
CA PHE A 322 2.58 15.67 -36.37
C PHE A 322 2.32 16.59 -37.58
N SER A 323 2.71 17.86 -37.50
CA SER A 323 2.61 18.82 -38.61
C SER A 323 3.80 18.76 -39.57
N GLN A 324 4.86 17.99 -39.26
CA GLN A 324 5.99 17.81 -40.16
C GLN A 324 5.55 17.13 -41.46
N SER A 325 6.18 17.53 -42.57
CA SER A 325 5.86 16.99 -43.89
C SER A 325 5.94 15.46 -43.89
N SER A 326 4.87 14.84 -44.36
CA SER A 326 4.79 13.40 -44.61
C SER A 326 5.37 13.00 -45.97
N VAL A 327 5.83 13.96 -46.79
CA VAL A 327 6.43 13.72 -48.10
C VAL A 327 7.93 13.39 -47.95
N PRO A 328 8.39 12.22 -48.43
CA PRO A 328 9.82 11.85 -48.36
C PRO A 328 10.71 12.75 -49.23
N ASN A 329 11.79 13.28 -48.64
CA ASN A 329 12.84 14.00 -49.36
C ASN A 329 13.98 13.03 -49.76
N ASP A 330 15.00 13.53 -50.45
CA ASP A 330 16.10 12.69 -50.94
C ASP A 330 16.93 12.06 -49.81
N ALA A 331 17.02 12.71 -48.65
CA ALA A 331 17.64 12.12 -47.47
C ALA A 331 16.82 10.95 -46.92
N HIS A 332 15.48 11.06 -46.88
CA HIS A 332 14.59 9.97 -46.50
C HIS A 332 14.70 8.79 -47.48
N LYS A 333 14.81 9.05 -48.79
CA LYS A 333 15.00 8.00 -49.81
C LYS A 333 16.34 7.26 -49.63
N ALA A 334 17.43 8.00 -49.45
CA ALA A 334 18.75 7.41 -49.20
C ALA A 334 18.77 6.57 -47.91
N LEU A 335 18.07 7.04 -46.86
CA LEU A 335 17.92 6.29 -45.61
C LEU A 335 17.09 5.00 -45.83
N ALA A 336 16.00 5.09 -46.59
CA ALA A 336 15.16 3.96 -46.91
C ALA A 336 15.91 2.87 -47.70
N GLU A 337 16.70 3.26 -48.70
CA GLU A 337 17.56 2.35 -49.46
C GLU A 337 18.58 1.65 -48.55
N LYS A 338 19.26 2.41 -47.68
CA LYS A 338 20.26 1.87 -46.74
C LYS A 338 19.69 0.81 -45.80
N PHE A 339 18.43 0.96 -45.37
CA PHE A 339 17.77 0.05 -44.42
C PHE A 339 16.80 -0.93 -45.09
N GLY A 340 16.75 -0.98 -46.43
CA GLY A 340 15.89 -1.91 -47.18
C GLY A 340 14.40 -1.71 -46.91
N THR A 341 13.95 -0.46 -46.82
CA THR A 341 12.55 -0.13 -46.53
C THR A 341 12.00 0.97 -47.44
N THR A 342 10.76 1.42 -47.22
CA THR A 342 10.14 2.47 -48.05
C THR A 342 10.39 3.87 -47.47
N PRO A 343 10.56 4.91 -48.32
CA PRO A 343 10.71 6.28 -47.86
C PRO A 343 9.54 6.76 -46.99
N GLU A 344 8.32 6.29 -47.27
CA GLU A 344 7.12 6.62 -46.50
C GLU A 344 7.19 6.06 -45.07
N LYS A 345 7.69 4.82 -44.90
CA LYS A 345 7.85 4.22 -43.57
C LYS A 345 8.91 4.96 -42.75
N ILE A 346 10.00 5.41 -43.38
CA ILE A 346 11.01 6.24 -42.72
C ILE A 346 10.39 7.54 -42.20
N VAL A 347 9.64 8.27 -43.03
CA VAL A 347 9.01 9.52 -42.61
C VAL A 347 8.01 9.30 -41.47
N ALA A 348 7.19 8.25 -41.55
CA ALA A 348 6.27 7.90 -40.48
C ALA A 348 7.00 7.63 -39.15
N LEU A 349 8.11 6.90 -39.17
CA LEU A 349 8.91 6.60 -37.98
C LEU A 349 9.60 7.84 -37.39
N ILE A 350 10.02 8.80 -38.23
CA ILE A 350 10.66 10.05 -37.80
C ILE A 350 9.65 11.02 -37.18
N ASN A 351 8.49 11.16 -37.81
CA ASN A 351 7.46 12.10 -37.37
C ASN A 351 6.70 11.58 -36.14
N LEU A 352 6.61 10.26 -35.96
CA LEU A 352 6.03 9.66 -34.75
C LEU A 352 6.98 9.81 -33.56
N PRO A 353 6.62 10.58 -32.53
CA PRO A 353 7.46 10.71 -31.35
C PRO A 353 7.53 9.39 -30.59
N HIS A 354 8.73 9.03 -30.16
CA HIS A 354 9.00 7.89 -29.30
C HIS A 354 9.59 8.38 -27.98
N PHE A 355 9.05 7.86 -26.90
CA PHE A 355 9.37 8.20 -25.53
C PHE A 355 9.93 6.99 -24.80
N ILE A 356 10.85 7.28 -23.90
CA ILE A 356 11.37 6.30 -22.95
C ILE A 356 10.31 6.13 -21.86
N SER A 357 9.95 4.88 -21.57
CA SER A 357 9.24 4.50 -20.36
C SER A 357 10.12 3.54 -19.57
N ARG A 358 10.16 3.70 -18.25
CA ARG A 358 10.92 2.84 -17.34
C ARG A 358 10.01 2.34 -16.25
N GLN A 359 10.06 1.05 -16.00
CA GLN A 359 9.34 0.41 -14.91
C GLN A 359 10.20 -0.68 -14.29
N TYR A 360 9.96 -0.96 -13.02
CA TYR A 360 10.64 -2.02 -12.31
C TYR A 360 9.70 -3.20 -12.17
N VAL A 361 10.22 -4.38 -12.47
CA VAL A 361 9.48 -5.64 -12.38
C VAL A 361 9.66 -6.23 -10.99
N PHE A 362 8.57 -6.60 -10.33
CA PHE A 362 8.61 -7.28 -9.04
C PHE A 362 7.53 -8.36 -8.95
N GLY A 363 7.81 -9.39 -8.17
CA GLY A 363 6.92 -10.53 -7.94
C GLY A 363 6.91 -11.00 -6.50
N SER A 364 7.50 -10.24 -5.57
CA SER A 364 7.48 -10.56 -4.14
C SER A 364 7.33 -9.34 -3.25
N VAL A 365 6.81 -9.56 -2.04
CA VAL A 365 6.71 -8.53 -0.99
C VAL A 365 8.06 -7.90 -0.66
N ALA A 366 9.14 -8.70 -0.60
CA ALA A 366 10.48 -8.21 -0.30
C ALA A 366 11.00 -7.22 -1.34
N GLU A 367 10.77 -7.50 -2.63
CA GLU A 367 11.20 -6.66 -3.75
C GLU A 367 10.51 -5.29 -3.73
N ILE A 368 9.17 -5.24 -3.58
CA ILE A 368 8.44 -3.96 -3.56
C ILE A 368 8.78 -3.12 -2.33
N LEU A 369 8.94 -3.75 -1.16
CA LEU A 369 9.39 -3.06 0.04
C LEU A 369 10.80 -2.46 -0.15
N GLU A 370 11.71 -3.18 -0.80
CA GLU A 370 13.08 -2.69 -1.05
C GLU A 370 13.09 -1.53 -2.04
N MET A 371 12.28 -1.64 -3.09
CA MET A 371 12.12 -0.61 -4.11
C MET A 371 11.52 0.69 -3.53
N GLU A 372 10.44 0.59 -2.75
CA GLU A 372 9.89 1.78 -2.07
C GLU A 372 10.89 2.36 -1.06
N PHE A 373 11.56 1.52 -0.27
CA PHE A 373 12.52 1.97 0.75
C PHE A 373 13.68 2.74 0.12
N THR A 374 14.27 2.21 -0.95
CA THR A 374 15.37 2.90 -1.66
C THR A 374 14.92 4.25 -2.21
N LYS A 375 13.68 4.36 -2.69
CA LYS A 375 13.12 5.62 -3.19
C LYS A 375 12.85 6.61 -2.06
N MET A 376 12.46 6.14 -0.88
CA MET A 376 12.41 6.99 0.31
C MET A 376 13.78 7.55 0.67
N LEU A 377 14.86 6.77 0.55
CA LEU A 377 16.23 7.23 0.76
C LEU A 377 16.64 8.27 -0.30
N GLU A 378 16.40 7.98 -1.58
CA GLU A 378 16.72 8.86 -2.72
C GLU A 378 16.05 10.24 -2.59
N HIS A 379 14.82 10.26 -2.06
CA HIS A 379 14.03 11.49 -1.91
C HIS A 379 14.10 12.12 -0.51
N ASN A 380 14.90 11.56 0.40
CA ASN A 380 15.05 12.02 1.78
C ASN A 380 13.68 12.26 2.46
N VAL A 381 12.79 11.26 2.37
CA VAL A 381 11.44 11.36 2.92
C VAL A 381 11.50 11.58 4.43
N ARG A 382 10.72 12.55 4.92
CA ARG A 382 10.69 12.91 6.35
C ARG A 382 9.66 12.08 7.11
N PHE A 383 10.13 11.34 8.10
CA PHE A 383 9.31 10.58 9.04
C PHE A 383 9.32 11.23 10.42
N ARG A 384 8.22 11.03 11.16
CA ARG A 384 8.17 11.33 12.58
C ARG A 384 7.33 10.29 13.30
N LYS A 385 7.67 10.03 14.56
CA LYS A 385 6.85 9.22 15.46
C LYS A 385 5.70 10.07 16.02
N CYS A 386 4.46 9.63 15.83
CA CYS A 386 3.31 10.34 16.37
C CYS A 386 3.32 10.30 17.90
N LYS A 387 3.26 11.47 18.55
CA LYS A 387 3.28 11.57 20.02
C LYS A 387 2.04 10.99 20.72
N ARG A 388 0.96 10.71 19.97
CA ARG A 388 -0.27 10.09 20.49
C ARG A 388 -0.27 8.57 20.30
N CYS A 389 -0.16 8.08 19.06
CA CYS A 389 -0.28 6.64 18.78
C CYS A 389 1.06 5.89 18.72
N GLY A 390 2.20 6.58 18.82
CA GLY A 390 3.54 5.99 18.80
C GLY A 390 3.98 5.41 17.45
N LYS A 391 3.14 5.49 16.41
CA LYS A 391 3.43 4.99 15.05
C LYS A 391 4.12 6.09 14.21
N TYR A 392 5.03 5.69 13.33
CA TYR A 392 5.64 6.55 12.33
C TYR A 392 4.61 6.99 11.28
N PHE A 393 4.80 8.21 10.78
CA PHE A 393 4.02 8.79 9.70
C PHE A 393 4.90 9.71 8.83
N ILE A 394 4.51 9.85 7.57
CA ILE A 394 5.18 10.74 6.61
C ILE A 394 4.71 12.17 6.86
N MET A 395 5.65 13.11 6.95
CA MET A 395 5.32 14.53 7.06
C MET A 395 4.80 15.09 5.72
N LYS A 396 3.62 15.70 5.75
CA LYS A 396 3.01 16.37 4.60
C LYS A 396 3.42 17.85 4.54
N GLY A 397 4.15 18.23 3.48
CA GLY A 397 4.60 19.61 3.28
C GLY A 397 5.64 20.08 4.30
N ASN A 398 5.67 21.39 4.57
CA ASN A 398 6.65 22.02 5.47
C ASN A 398 6.13 22.24 6.89
N TYR A 399 4.98 21.67 7.25
CA TYR A 399 4.40 21.86 8.58
C TYR A 399 5.03 20.92 9.60
N ASP A 400 5.49 21.48 10.71
CA ASP A 400 6.12 20.75 11.81
C ASP A 400 5.08 20.08 12.73
N THR A 401 4.32 19.11 12.20
CA THR A 401 3.29 18.39 12.98
C THR A 401 3.87 17.27 13.83
N ASN A 402 3.34 17.10 15.05
CA ASN A 402 3.72 16.01 15.98
C ASN A 402 2.74 14.83 15.96
N TYR A 403 1.64 14.93 15.19
CA TYR A 403 0.55 13.97 15.22
C TYR A 403 0.14 13.56 13.79
N CYS A 404 -0.07 12.26 13.59
CA CYS A 404 -0.52 11.73 12.30
C CYS A 404 -2.02 11.99 12.06
N ASP A 405 -2.44 11.94 10.81
CA ASP A 405 -3.84 12.03 10.37
C ASP A 405 -4.57 10.67 10.33
N ARG A 406 -3.92 9.60 10.79
CA ARG A 406 -4.54 8.27 10.90
C ARG A 406 -5.73 8.29 11.87
N ILE A 407 -6.83 7.68 11.42
CA ILE A 407 -7.98 7.31 12.23
C ILE A 407 -7.77 5.87 12.69
N ALA A 408 -7.86 5.63 14.00
CA ALA A 408 -7.72 4.28 14.54
C ALA A 408 -9.02 3.49 14.31
N GLU A 409 -8.93 2.16 14.33
CA GLU A 409 -10.11 1.31 14.25
C GLU A 409 -11.09 1.62 15.39
N GLY A 410 -12.37 1.78 15.07
CA GLY A 410 -13.41 2.18 16.01
C GLY A 410 -13.45 3.68 16.36
N GLU A 411 -12.52 4.49 15.86
CA GLU A 411 -12.53 5.95 16.03
C GLU A 411 -13.13 6.66 14.81
N THR A 412 -13.70 7.85 15.02
CA THR A 412 -14.19 8.71 13.93
C THR A 412 -13.28 9.91 13.67
N ARG A 413 -12.32 10.17 14.58
CA ARG A 413 -11.44 11.33 14.56
C ARG A 413 -9.98 10.88 14.49
N ASN A 414 -9.16 11.67 13.81
CA ASN A 414 -7.74 11.34 13.65
C ASN A 414 -6.92 11.72 14.90
N CYS A 415 -5.65 11.30 14.92
CA CYS A 415 -4.78 11.59 16.06
C CYS A 415 -4.50 13.10 16.26
N GLN A 416 -4.56 13.93 15.21
CA GLN A 416 -4.41 15.40 15.34
C GLN A 416 -5.60 16.00 16.10
N ASP A 417 -6.82 15.62 15.73
CA ASP A 417 -8.07 16.09 16.34
C ASP A 417 -8.18 15.66 17.80
N LEU A 418 -7.82 14.41 18.08
CA LEU A 418 -7.87 13.83 19.42
C LEU A 418 -6.79 14.47 20.30
N ALA A 419 -5.56 14.62 19.80
CA ALA A 419 -4.50 15.32 20.53
C ALA A 419 -4.83 16.79 20.78
N ALA A 420 -5.47 17.50 19.83
CA ALA A 420 -5.91 18.87 20.03
C ALA A 420 -6.95 18.96 21.17
N GLN A 421 -7.90 18.03 21.22
CA GLN A 421 -8.90 17.98 22.29
C GLN A 421 -8.28 17.61 23.64
N GLU A 422 -7.39 16.61 23.68
CA GLU A 422 -6.67 16.18 24.89
C GLU A 422 -5.83 17.34 25.44
N ASN A 423 -5.06 18.02 24.58
CA ASN A 423 -4.26 19.19 24.96
C ASN A 423 -5.13 20.36 25.43
N TYR A 424 -6.29 20.58 24.80
CA TYR A 424 -7.25 21.59 25.26
C TYR A 424 -7.79 21.24 26.66
N LYS A 425 -8.25 20.00 26.87
CA LYS A 425 -8.73 19.54 28.18
C LYS A 425 -7.64 19.63 29.26
N LYS A 426 -6.42 19.23 28.93
CA LYS A 426 -5.27 19.35 29.82
C LYS A 426 -4.98 20.80 30.19
N LYS A 427 -4.96 21.72 29.22
CA LYS A 427 -4.83 23.16 29.50
C LYS A 427 -5.97 23.71 30.37
N MET A 428 -7.20 23.21 30.22
CA MET A 428 -8.32 23.62 31.09
C MET A 428 -8.21 23.04 32.50
N ALA A 429 -7.63 21.85 32.65
CA ALA A 429 -7.44 21.18 33.95
C ALA A 429 -6.25 21.75 34.72
N ASP A 430 -5.13 21.99 34.04
CA ASP A 430 -3.89 22.52 34.62
C ASP A 430 -4.03 24.00 35.03
N ASN A 431 -5.05 24.69 34.53
CA ASN A 431 -5.26 26.11 34.80
C ASN A 431 -6.72 26.40 35.10
N ALA A 432 -7.06 26.33 36.39
CA ALA A 432 -8.40 26.62 36.90
C ALA A 432 -8.85 28.08 36.66
N ALA A 433 -7.94 29.01 36.36
CA ALA A 433 -8.27 30.39 36.02
C ALA A 433 -8.96 30.50 34.65
N ILE A 434 -8.62 29.63 33.67
CA ILE A 434 -9.24 29.66 32.35
C ILE A 434 -10.75 29.32 32.36
N PRO A 435 -11.21 28.18 32.93
CA PRO A 435 -12.64 27.87 32.97
C PRO A 435 -13.41 28.89 33.81
N LEU A 436 -12.80 29.44 34.86
CA LEU A 436 -13.38 30.50 35.67
C LEU A 436 -13.58 31.79 34.86
N TYR A 437 -12.56 32.25 34.13
CA TYR A 437 -12.68 33.38 33.19
C TYR A 437 -13.78 33.14 32.15
N GLN A 438 -13.86 31.95 31.55
CA GLN A 438 -14.89 31.63 30.55
C GLN A 438 -16.32 31.67 31.13
N LYS A 439 -16.51 31.22 32.37
CA LYS A 439 -17.80 31.30 33.10
C LYS A 439 -18.27 32.75 33.21
N TYR A 440 -17.41 33.66 33.67
CA TYR A 440 -17.75 35.08 33.82
C TYR A 440 -17.85 35.81 32.47
N TYR A 441 -17.02 35.45 31.49
CA TYR A 441 -17.11 35.97 30.13
C TYR A 441 -18.48 35.68 29.52
N LYS A 442 -18.96 34.43 29.59
CA LYS A 442 -20.30 34.06 29.10
C LYS A 442 -21.41 34.79 29.86
N ARG A 443 -21.29 34.90 31.19
CA ARG A 443 -22.24 35.65 32.04
C ARG A 443 -22.35 37.11 31.62
N TYR A 444 -21.23 37.79 31.43
CA TYR A 444 -21.22 39.21 31.07
C TYR A 444 -21.56 39.46 29.60
N ALA A 445 -21.15 38.60 28.68
CA ALA A 445 -21.58 38.67 27.28
C ALA A 445 -23.11 38.54 27.13
N ALA A 446 -23.76 37.69 27.94
CA ALA A 446 -25.22 37.61 28.00
C ALA A 446 -25.84 38.94 28.49
N ARG A 447 -25.24 39.60 29.49
CA ARG A 447 -25.68 40.90 30.03
C ARG A 447 -25.47 42.07 29.06
N VAL A 448 -24.43 42.03 28.24
CA VAL A 448 -24.23 42.98 27.13
C VAL A 448 -25.36 42.86 26.12
N ARG A 449 -25.73 41.62 25.74
CA ARG A 449 -26.82 41.35 24.80
C ARG A 449 -28.16 41.92 25.25
N VAL A 450 -28.46 41.85 26.55
CA VAL A 450 -29.66 42.45 27.17
C VAL A 450 -29.45 43.90 27.60
N ARG A 451 -28.39 44.56 27.12
CA ARG A 451 -28.05 45.98 27.33
C ARG A 451 -27.89 46.40 28.80
N GLN A 452 -27.55 45.47 29.68
CA GLN A 452 -27.26 45.74 31.09
C GLN A 452 -25.81 46.16 31.35
N ILE A 453 -24.91 45.83 30.42
CA ILE A 453 -23.51 46.27 30.40
C ILE A 453 -23.28 46.94 29.04
N LYS A 454 -22.57 48.07 29.02
CA LYS A 454 -22.23 48.73 27.75
C LYS A 454 -21.10 48.00 27.05
N GLU A 455 -21.18 47.89 25.72
CA GLU A 455 -20.15 47.25 24.88
C GLU A 455 -18.70 47.74 25.17
N PRO A 456 -18.44 49.06 25.34
CA PRO A 456 -17.09 49.55 25.62
C PRO A 456 -16.56 49.11 26.99
N ASP A 457 -17.43 49.05 28.00
CA ASP A 457 -17.07 48.62 29.35
C ASP A 457 -16.75 47.12 29.38
N PHE A 458 -17.52 46.31 28.65
CA PHE A 458 -17.24 44.89 28.47
C PHE A 458 -15.92 44.64 27.72
N LYS A 459 -15.64 45.44 26.68
CA LYS A 459 -14.37 45.35 25.94
C LYS A 459 -13.18 45.68 26.84
N LYS A 460 -13.27 46.75 27.65
CA LYS A 460 -12.23 47.12 28.64
C LYS A 460 -12.01 46.02 29.68
N TRP A 461 -13.10 45.49 30.24
CA TRP A 461 -13.05 44.38 31.18
C TRP A 461 -12.40 43.13 30.58
N LYS A 462 -12.71 42.79 29.31
CA LYS A 462 -12.12 41.62 28.64
C LYS A 462 -10.59 41.66 28.64
N TYR A 463 -10.00 42.81 28.34
CA TYR A 463 -8.54 42.98 28.37
C TYR A 463 -7.99 42.82 29.80
N GLN A 464 -8.59 43.48 30.78
CA GLN A 464 -8.15 43.39 32.19
C GLN A 464 -8.29 41.97 32.76
N ALA A 465 -9.37 41.28 32.39
CA ALA A 465 -9.65 39.92 32.83
C ALA A 465 -8.69 38.89 32.19
N MET A 466 -8.23 39.13 30.96
CA MET A 466 -7.18 38.31 30.35
C MET A 466 -5.84 38.49 31.07
N THR A 467 -5.43 39.72 31.37
CA THR A 467 -4.20 39.99 32.14
C THR A 467 -4.25 39.35 33.52
N LYS A 468 -5.36 39.50 34.26
CA LYS A 468 -5.52 38.88 35.58
C LYS A 468 -5.62 37.36 35.55
N ARG A 469 -6.19 36.79 34.50
CA ARG A 469 -6.15 35.34 34.28
C ARG A 469 -4.71 34.88 34.16
N ASP A 470 -3.88 35.58 33.39
CA ASP A 470 -2.48 35.22 33.19
C ASP A 470 -1.69 35.39 34.49
N GLU A 471 -1.91 36.48 35.26
CA GLU A 471 -1.38 36.63 36.63
C GLU A 471 -1.75 35.45 37.54
N CYS A 472 -2.99 34.98 37.47
CA CYS A 472 -3.45 33.83 38.26
C CYS A 472 -2.84 32.51 37.78
N SER A 473 -2.57 32.41 36.47
CA SER A 473 -1.97 31.23 35.84
C SER A 473 -0.49 31.11 36.20
N ASP A 474 0.20 32.24 36.33
CA ASP A 474 1.60 32.36 36.68
C ASP A 474 1.83 32.28 38.22
N GLY A 475 0.77 32.14 39.00
CA GLY A 475 0.83 32.04 40.47
C GLY A 475 1.01 33.38 41.19
N ASN A 476 0.92 34.52 40.49
CA ASN A 476 1.04 35.85 41.08
C ASN A 476 -0.18 36.27 41.91
N ILE A 477 -1.35 35.71 41.59
CA ILE A 477 -2.57 35.82 42.40
C ILE A 477 -3.20 34.43 42.56
N THR A 478 -3.91 34.23 43.66
CA THR A 478 -4.63 32.98 43.92
C THR A 478 -5.91 32.90 43.09
N LEU A 479 -6.41 31.67 42.88
CA LEU A 479 -7.68 31.44 42.18
C LEU A 479 -8.86 32.15 42.87
N ALA A 480 -8.85 32.23 44.20
CA ALA A 480 -9.88 32.90 44.99
C ALA A 480 -9.85 34.43 44.81
N GLU A 481 -8.67 35.04 44.79
CA GLU A 481 -8.51 36.47 44.49
C GLU A 481 -8.97 36.80 43.08
N PHE A 482 -8.67 35.93 42.11
CA PHE A 482 -9.14 36.08 40.75
C PHE A 482 -10.67 35.95 40.65
N GLU A 483 -11.29 34.97 41.34
CA GLU A 483 -12.75 34.83 41.37
C GLU A 483 -13.44 36.04 42.00
N ALA A 484 -12.91 36.55 43.12
CA ALA A 484 -13.45 37.72 43.79
C ALA A 484 -13.40 38.97 42.89
N TRP A 485 -12.29 39.17 42.18
CA TRP A 485 -12.17 40.26 41.22
C TRP A 485 -13.15 40.13 40.04
N LEU A 486 -13.32 38.90 39.52
CA LEU A 486 -14.28 38.62 38.46
C LEU A 486 -15.70 38.95 38.91
N GLU A 487 -16.15 38.50 40.09
CA GLU A 487 -17.51 38.77 40.60
C GLU A 487 -17.75 40.26 40.88
N ALA A 488 -16.75 40.98 41.39
CA ALA A 488 -16.85 42.41 41.68
C ALA A 488 -16.88 43.31 40.43
N SER A 489 -16.45 42.81 39.26
CA SER A 489 -16.30 43.61 38.05
C SER A 489 -17.62 44.17 37.50
N PHE A 490 -18.69 43.37 37.54
CA PHE A 490 -20.04 43.82 37.18
C PHE A 490 -21.05 43.23 38.18
N PRO A 491 -21.26 43.87 39.34
CA PRO A 491 -22.19 43.36 40.33
C PRO A 491 -23.62 43.28 39.77
N ASN A 492 -24.39 42.32 40.27
CA ASN A 492 -25.82 42.27 40.00
C ASN A 492 -26.49 43.47 40.69
N ARG A 493 -27.41 44.15 40.01
CA ARG A 493 -28.28 45.12 40.68
C ARG A 493 -29.04 44.37 41.77
N LYS A 494 -28.79 44.68 43.05
CA LYS A 494 -29.66 44.21 44.14
C LYS A 494 -31.09 44.65 43.80
N LYS A 495 -32.07 43.76 43.98
CA LYS A 495 -33.48 44.16 44.03
C LYS A 495 -33.55 45.30 45.05
N LYS A 496 -34.03 46.46 44.65
CA LYS A 496 -34.42 47.50 45.62
C LYS A 496 -35.45 46.84 46.53
N GLU A 497 -35.14 46.78 47.83
CA GLU A 497 -36.12 46.43 48.88
C GLU A 497 -37.31 47.38 48.83
#